data_AF-A0A9D6DCR6-F1
#
_entry.id   AF-A0A9D6DCR6-F1
#
_cell.length_a   1.000
_cell.length_b   1.000
_cell.length_c   1.000
_cell.angle_alpha   90.00
_cell.angle_beta   90.00
_cell.angle_gamma   90.00
#
_symmetry.space_group_name_H-M   'P 1'
#
loop_
_entity.id
_entity.type
_entity.pdbx_description
1 polymer ?
#
loop_
_entity_poly.entity_id
_entity_poly.type
_entity_poly.pdbx_seq_one_letter_code
_entity_poly.pdbx_strand_id
1 'polypeptide(L)'
;MTLLSLLVVLVIEQVYPLLEHGAMGALRRHVVTLHARLVPGARSGGGVAWWLTVLGATGGAGLAYGLLHGLHPLFGFVFSVGALYFAFGYRDEIRSFSDIHLALSTGETEQARALLERWCGLSLEGASADELTRLAIEQALVRAHRRLFGLIFWLVLLPGPSGAVLYRVANMLVREGSYAERAFAVLDWLPVRLTAVAYAVIGNFENAIYCWRTQSTLWPDGASGILISSGGGALGVRLGLPIHESGRVVERPEMGTGDIADVSHMHGAAKIAWRVLVLYLLLLALLQVAG
;
A
#
# COMPACT_ATOMS: atom_id res chain seq x y z
N MET A 1 -21.55 4.36 9.57
CA MET A 1 -21.48 3.17 8.67
C MET A 1 -20.08 2.87 8.15
N THR A 2 -19.17 3.85 7.98
CA THR A 2 -17.82 3.65 7.41
C THR A 2 -16.92 2.75 8.26
N LEU A 3 -16.73 3.06 9.55
CA LEU A 3 -15.97 2.21 10.50
C LEU A 3 -16.53 0.78 10.57
N LEU A 4 -17.85 0.62 10.68
CA LEU A 4 -18.47 -0.70 10.72
C LEU A 4 -18.20 -1.49 9.43
N SER A 5 -18.31 -0.85 8.27
CA SER A 5 -18.01 -1.49 6.98
C SER A 5 -16.53 -1.91 6.90
N LEU A 6 -15.63 -1.03 7.36
CA LEU A 6 -14.20 -1.29 7.42
C LEU A 6 -13.86 -2.45 8.38
N LEU A 7 -14.42 -2.46 9.58
CA LEU A 7 -14.23 -3.54 10.56
C LEU A 7 -14.75 -4.87 10.01
N VAL A 8 -15.95 -4.88 9.41
CA VAL A 8 -16.51 -6.08 8.78
C VAL A 8 -15.61 -6.57 7.66
N VAL A 9 -15.09 -5.69 6.81
CA VAL A 9 -14.14 -6.08 5.75
C VAL A 9 -12.85 -6.64 6.33
N LEU A 10 -12.27 -6.02 7.36
CA LEU A 10 -11.07 -6.53 8.02
C LEU A 10 -11.30 -7.92 8.63
N VAL A 11 -12.46 -8.15 9.25
CA VAL A 11 -12.84 -9.46 9.79
C VAL A 11 -13.07 -10.48 8.67
N ILE A 12 -13.79 -10.11 7.61
CA ILE A 12 -14.00 -10.99 6.44
C ILE A 12 -12.66 -11.37 5.82
N GLU A 13 -11.74 -10.42 5.64
CA GLU A 13 -10.42 -10.67 5.06
C GLU A 13 -9.60 -11.66 5.92
N GLN A 14 -9.76 -11.60 7.26
CA GLN A 14 -9.13 -12.54 8.18
C GLN A 14 -9.77 -13.94 8.12
N VAL A 15 -11.10 -14.03 8.09
CA VAL A 15 -11.86 -15.30 8.24
C VAL A 15 -12.12 -16.00 6.91
N TYR A 16 -12.61 -15.30 5.89
CA TYR A 16 -13.09 -15.88 4.62
C TYR A 16 -12.36 -15.28 3.39
N PRO A 17 -11.45 -16.04 2.76
CA PRO A 17 -10.85 -15.65 1.49
C PRO A 17 -11.83 -15.92 0.35
N LEU A 18 -12.77 -15.00 0.10
CA LEU A 18 -13.85 -15.21 -0.87
C LEU A 18 -13.44 -14.92 -2.33
N LEU A 19 -12.38 -14.16 -2.56
CA LEU A 19 -11.90 -13.86 -3.91
C LEU A 19 -10.50 -14.44 -4.12
N GLU A 20 -10.42 -15.44 -4.99
CA GLU A 20 -9.16 -15.95 -5.51
C GLU A 20 -8.41 -14.88 -6.33
N HIS A 21 -7.09 -15.03 -6.42
CA HIS A 21 -6.14 -14.21 -7.19
C HIS A 21 -6.66 -13.72 -8.57
N GLY A 22 -7.54 -14.49 -9.21
CA GLY A 22 -8.11 -14.19 -10.53
C GLY A 22 -9.00 -12.94 -10.57
N ALA A 23 -9.82 -12.69 -9.53
CA ALA A 23 -10.81 -11.62 -9.58
C ALA A 23 -10.17 -10.22 -9.51
N MET A 24 -9.17 -10.05 -8.64
CA MET A 24 -8.46 -8.79 -8.51
C MET A 24 -7.56 -8.51 -9.72
N GLY A 25 -6.95 -9.57 -10.27
CA GLY A 25 -6.23 -9.49 -11.54
C GLY A 25 -7.14 -9.17 -12.73
N ALA A 26 -8.37 -9.69 -12.74
CA ALA A 26 -9.38 -9.36 -13.75
C ALA A 26 -9.85 -7.91 -13.65
N LEU A 27 -10.11 -7.40 -12.43
CA LEU A 27 -10.46 -6.00 -12.20
C LEU A 27 -9.35 -5.07 -12.67
N ARG A 28 -8.10 -5.33 -12.28
CA ARG A 28 -6.95 -4.54 -12.74
C ARG A 28 -6.86 -4.54 -14.26
N ARG A 29 -6.96 -5.72 -14.90
CA ARG A 29 -6.94 -5.82 -16.37
C ARG A 29 -8.08 -5.03 -17.00
N HIS A 30 -9.27 -5.08 -16.43
CA HIS A 30 -10.43 -4.35 -16.93
C HIS A 30 -10.21 -2.83 -16.84
N VAL A 31 -9.75 -2.33 -15.69
CA VAL A 31 -9.44 -0.91 -15.48
C VAL A 31 -8.35 -0.43 -16.44
N VAL A 32 -7.27 -1.19 -16.57
CA VAL A 32 -6.16 -0.85 -17.49
C VAL A 32 -6.63 -0.90 -18.95
N THR A 33 -7.44 -1.89 -19.33
CA THR A 33 -7.99 -1.98 -20.69
C THR A 33 -8.94 -0.81 -20.99
N LEU A 34 -9.78 -0.44 -20.02
CA LEU A 34 -10.68 0.70 -20.15
C LEU A 34 -9.90 2.01 -20.26
N HIS A 35 -8.86 2.18 -19.43
CA HIS A 35 -7.95 3.31 -19.52
C HIS A 35 -7.28 3.38 -20.89
N ALA A 36 -6.72 2.26 -21.37
CA ALA A 36 -6.07 2.18 -22.68
C ALA A 36 -7.02 2.50 -23.85
N ARG A 37 -8.31 2.13 -23.76
CA ARG A 37 -9.33 2.51 -24.76
C ARG A 37 -9.64 4.01 -24.75
N LEU A 38 -9.51 4.66 -23.60
CA LEU A 38 -9.77 6.08 -23.43
C LEU A 38 -8.56 6.96 -23.77
N VAL A 39 -7.36 6.39 -23.88
CA VAL A 39 -6.16 7.09 -24.36
C VAL A 39 -6.27 7.20 -25.89
N PRO A 40 -6.59 8.38 -26.46
CA PRO A 40 -6.61 8.55 -27.90
C PRO A 40 -5.18 8.40 -28.42
N GLY A 41 -5.02 7.75 -29.57
CA GLY A 41 -3.71 7.58 -30.21
C GLY A 41 -2.96 8.90 -30.32
N ALA A 42 -1.73 8.92 -29.80
CA ALA A 42 -0.73 9.98 -29.80
C ALA A 42 -0.74 11.01 -28.63
N ARG A 43 0.14 10.74 -27.66
CA ARG A 43 1.10 11.64 -26.99
C ARG A 43 0.63 12.85 -26.17
N SER A 44 -0.64 13.27 -26.16
CA SER A 44 -1.07 14.44 -25.36
C SER A 44 -2.31 14.22 -24.47
N GLY A 45 -3.03 13.10 -24.63
CA GLY A 45 -4.32 12.86 -23.95
C GLY A 45 -4.28 12.11 -22.61
N GLY A 46 -3.11 11.71 -22.11
CA GLY A 46 -3.00 10.81 -20.94
C GLY A 46 -3.68 11.33 -19.67
N GLY A 47 -3.68 12.66 -19.47
CA GLY A 47 -4.30 13.26 -18.29
C GLY A 47 -5.82 13.23 -18.29
N VAL A 48 -6.45 13.49 -19.43
CA VAL A 48 -7.91 13.45 -19.56
C VAL A 48 -8.42 12.01 -19.42
N ALA A 49 -7.75 11.04 -20.05
CA ALA A 49 -8.08 9.62 -19.92
C ALA A 49 -7.97 9.14 -18.47
N TRP A 50 -6.94 9.61 -17.74
CA TRP A 50 -6.76 9.29 -16.32
C TRP A 50 -7.90 9.87 -15.48
N TRP A 51 -8.21 11.16 -15.60
CA TRP A 51 -9.31 11.78 -14.86
C TRP A 51 -10.66 11.15 -15.18
N LEU A 52 -10.96 10.84 -16.45
CA LEU A 52 -12.18 10.15 -16.85
C LEU A 52 -12.28 8.76 -16.22
N THR A 53 -11.19 8.00 -16.21
CA THR A 53 -11.18 6.65 -15.61
C THR A 53 -11.38 6.72 -14.09
N VAL A 54 -10.63 7.60 -13.42
CA VAL A 54 -10.63 7.73 -11.96
C VAL A 54 -11.93 8.36 -11.45
N LEU A 55 -12.36 9.50 -12.02
CA LEU A 55 -13.61 10.15 -11.62
C LEU A 55 -14.83 9.36 -12.08
N GLY A 56 -14.77 8.68 -13.22
CA GLY A 56 -15.83 7.79 -13.67
C GLY A 56 -16.05 6.63 -12.69
N ALA A 57 -14.98 5.95 -12.28
CA ALA A 57 -15.07 4.88 -11.29
C ALA A 57 -15.52 5.40 -9.90
N THR A 58 -14.95 6.52 -9.45
CA THR A 58 -15.27 7.14 -8.16
C THR A 58 -16.72 7.64 -8.11
N GLY A 59 -17.15 8.35 -9.15
CA GLY A 59 -18.51 8.86 -9.31
C GLY A 59 -19.51 7.73 -9.48
N GLY A 60 -19.20 6.71 -10.28
CA GLY A 60 -20.03 5.51 -10.41
C GLY A 60 -20.22 4.79 -9.08
N ALA A 61 -19.17 4.63 -8.29
CA ALA A 61 -19.26 4.05 -6.95
C ALA A 61 -20.07 4.93 -5.98
N GLY A 62 -19.89 6.25 -6.03
CA GLY A 62 -20.64 7.20 -5.22
C GLY A 62 -22.14 7.22 -5.57
N LEU A 63 -22.47 7.22 -6.87
CA LEU A 63 -23.85 7.16 -7.36
C LEU A 63 -24.53 5.83 -6.99
N ALA A 64 -23.84 4.71 -7.20
CA ALA A 64 -24.36 3.39 -6.82
C ALA A 64 -24.61 3.33 -5.30
N TYR A 65 -23.69 3.83 -4.50
CA TYR A 65 -23.87 3.93 -3.05
C TYR A 65 -25.07 4.81 -2.69
N GLY A 66 -25.20 6.01 -3.27
CA GLY A 66 -26.31 6.93 -3.00
C GLY A 66 -27.67 6.35 -3.37
N LEU A 67 -27.79 5.71 -4.54
CA LEU A 67 -29.01 5.04 -4.99
C LEU A 67 -29.38 3.87 -4.08
N LEU A 68 -28.43 2.99 -3.75
CA LEU A 68 -28.67 1.84 -2.90
C LEU A 68 -29.02 2.26 -1.46
N HIS A 69 -28.32 3.26 -0.93
CA HIS A 69 -28.61 3.81 0.39
C HIS A 69 -30.00 4.47 0.44
N GLY A 70 -30.39 5.18 -0.62
CA GLY A 70 -31.73 5.77 -0.75
C GLY A 70 -32.86 4.74 -0.83
N LEU A 71 -32.60 3.54 -1.41
CA LEU A 71 -33.54 2.43 -1.38
C LEU A 71 -33.66 1.80 0.01
N HIS A 72 -32.51 1.45 0.61
CA HIS A 72 -32.46 0.94 1.98
C HIS A 72 -31.04 1.08 2.56
N PRO A 73 -30.86 1.56 3.81
CA PRO A 73 -29.53 1.74 4.40
C PRO A 73 -28.65 0.48 4.38
N LEU A 74 -29.27 -0.70 4.53
CA LEU A 74 -28.59 -2.01 4.45
C LEU A 74 -27.94 -2.26 3.08
N PHE A 75 -28.58 -1.87 1.97
CA PHE A 75 -27.99 -2.07 0.64
C PHE A 75 -26.78 -1.18 0.43
N GLY A 76 -26.83 0.08 0.89
CA GLY A 76 -25.66 0.96 0.91
C GLY A 76 -24.51 0.39 1.76
N PHE A 77 -24.83 -0.23 2.90
CA PHE A 77 -23.84 -0.91 3.75
C PHE A 77 -23.21 -2.12 3.06
N VAL A 78 -24.01 -3.03 2.51
CA VAL A 78 -23.51 -4.23 1.80
C VAL A 78 -22.66 -3.84 0.60
N PHE A 79 -23.08 -2.83 -0.16
CA PHE A 79 -22.28 -2.31 -1.28
C PHE A 79 -20.95 -1.71 -0.80
N SER A 80 -20.96 -0.98 0.32
CA SER A 80 -19.75 -0.41 0.91
C SER A 80 -18.77 -1.50 1.35
N VAL A 81 -19.27 -2.56 2.03
CA VAL A 81 -18.47 -3.74 2.40
C VAL A 81 -17.89 -4.40 1.15
N GLY A 82 -18.70 -4.63 0.11
CA GLY A 82 -18.22 -5.21 -1.15
C GLY A 82 -17.15 -4.36 -1.83
N ALA A 83 -17.40 -3.06 -2.01
CA ALA A 83 -16.46 -2.15 -2.65
C ALA A 83 -15.14 -2.01 -1.87
N LEU A 84 -15.21 -1.95 -0.53
CA LEU A 84 -14.03 -1.95 0.34
C LEU A 84 -13.27 -3.27 0.25
N TYR A 85 -13.96 -4.41 0.26
CA TYR A 85 -13.33 -5.71 0.11
C TYR A 85 -12.50 -5.79 -1.19
N PHE A 86 -13.07 -5.32 -2.32
CA PHE A 86 -12.33 -5.19 -3.57
C PHE A 86 -11.17 -4.19 -3.48
N ALA A 87 -11.33 -3.08 -2.75
CA ALA A 87 -10.28 -2.06 -2.66
C ALA A 87 -9.07 -2.51 -1.82
N PHE A 88 -9.30 -3.31 -0.76
CA PHE A 88 -8.27 -3.78 0.18
C PHE A 88 -7.31 -4.81 -0.46
N GLY A 89 -7.83 -5.95 -0.91
CA GLY A 89 -7.04 -7.07 -1.45
C GLY A 89 -5.83 -7.50 -0.61
N TYR A 90 -5.86 -7.29 0.71
CA TYR A 90 -4.70 -7.18 1.61
C TYR A 90 -4.05 -8.53 1.98
N ARG A 91 -4.81 -9.63 1.96
CA ARG A 91 -4.32 -10.94 2.44
C ARG A 91 -3.12 -11.50 1.66
N ASP A 92 -3.07 -11.32 0.34
CA ASP A 92 -1.97 -11.83 -0.49
C ASP A 92 -0.61 -11.27 -0.05
N GLU A 93 -0.60 -10.04 0.45
CA GLU A 93 0.62 -9.36 0.89
C GLU A 93 1.09 -9.86 2.24
N ILE A 94 0.17 -10.02 3.21
CA ILE A 94 0.52 -10.57 4.51
C ILE A 94 1.04 -12.00 4.35
N ARG A 95 0.38 -12.81 3.50
CA ARG A 95 0.81 -14.17 3.23
C ARG A 95 2.18 -14.19 2.57
N SER A 96 2.38 -13.42 1.50
CA SER A 96 3.68 -13.34 0.84
C SER A 96 4.79 -12.92 1.80
N PHE A 97 4.54 -11.90 2.64
CA PHE A 97 5.51 -11.47 3.64
C PHE A 97 5.79 -12.56 4.70
N SER A 98 4.76 -13.28 5.14
CA SER A 98 4.90 -14.37 6.12
C SER A 98 5.63 -15.59 5.53
N ASP A 99 5.36 -15.94 4.27
CA ASP A 99 6.02 -17.04 3.57
C ASP A 99 7.50 -16.71 3.32
N ILE A 100 7.82 -15.47 2.93
CA ILE A 100 9.20 -14.98 2.79
C ILE A 100 9.90 -14.99 4.14
N HIS A 101 9.23 -14.52 5.20
CA HIS A 101 9.78 -14.53 6.54
C HIS A 101 10.10 -15.96 7.00
N LEU A 102 9.18 -16.90 6.77
CA LEU A 102 9.37 -18.30 7.11
C LEU A 102 10.59 -18.88 6.38
N ALA A 103 10.67 -18.70 5.05
CA ALA A 103 11.79 -19.19 4.25
C ALA A 103 13.14 -18.59 4.67
N LEU A 104 13.18 -17.29 5.03
CA LEU A 104 14.40 -16.66 5.55
C LEU A 104 14.76 -17.19 6.94
N SER A 105 13.77 -17.43 7.81
CA SER A 105 13.98 -17.95 9.16
C SER A 105 14.46 -19.40 9.20
N THR A 106 14.14 -20.20 8.17
CA THR A 106 14.61 -21.58 7.99
C THR A 106 15.93 -21.68 7.22
N GLY A 107 16.47 -20.56 6.72
CA GLY A 107 17.70 -20.52 5.93
C GLY A 107 17.52 -20.93 4.46
N GLU A 108 16.28 -21.04 3.97
CA GLU A 108 15.94 -21.40 2.59
C GLU A 108 16.04 -20.19 1.66
N THR A 109 17.25 -19.64 1.50
CA THR A 109 17.51 -18.39 0.76
C THR A 109 17.01 -18.43 -0.69
N GLU A 110 17.13 -19.57 -1.38
CA GLU A 110 16.62 -19.74 -2.76
C GLU A 110 15.10 -19.60 -2.83
N GLN A 111 14.39 -20.22 -1.88
CA GLN A 111 12.94 -20.14 -1.81
C GLN A 111 12.49 -18.73 -1.42
N ALA A 112 13.16 -18.10 -0.45
CA ALA A 112 12.92 -16.71 -0.08
C ALA A 112 13.11 -15.77 -1.28
N ARG A 113 14.16 -15.99 -2.08
CA ARG A 113 14.42 -15.23 -3.30
C ARG A 113 13.28 -15.40 -4.30
N ALA A 114 12.92 -16.64 -4.65
CA ALA A 114 11.85 -16.90 -5.62
C ALA A 114 10.50 -16.27 -5.18
N LEU A 115 10.19 -16.34 -3.88
CA LEU A 115 8.99 -15.69 -3.32
C LEU A 115 9.07 -14.16 -3.42
N LEU A 116 10.21 -13.55 -3.07
CA LEU A 116 10.40 -12.11 -3.13
C LEU A 116 10.46 -11.57 -4.57
N GLU A 117 11.06 -12.31 -5.51
CA GLU A 117 11.05 -11.99 -6.95
C GLU A 117 9.63 -11.99 -7.49
N ARG A 118 8.82 -13.01 -7.16
CA ARG A 118 7.39 -13.04 -7.52
C ARG A 118 6.62 -11.90 -6.87
N TRP A 119 6.97 -11.55 -5.64
CA TRP A 119 6.30 -10.51 -4.89
C TRP A 119 6.58 -9.13 -5.48
N CYS A 120 7.85 -8.79 -5.73
CA CYS A 120 8.33 -7.50 -6.26
C CYS A 120 8.17 -7.37 -7.78
N GLY A 121 8.25 -8.47 -8.52
CA GLY A 121 8.31 -8.49 -9.98
C GLY A 121 9.68 -8.07 -10.53
N LEU A 122 10.77 -8.35 -9.80
CA LEU A 122 12.16 -8.03 -10.16
C LEU A 122 13.01 -9.29 -9.98
N SER A 123 14.10 -9.44 -10.74
CA SER A 123 15.06 -10.53 -10.55
C SER A 123 16.07 -10.15 -9.47
N LEU A 124 16.30 -11.05 -8.52
CA LEU A 124 17.16 -10.89 -7.35
C LEU A 124 18.28 -11.94 -7.36
N GLU A 125 18.69 -12.35 -8.55
CA GLU A 125 19.77 -13.31 -8.75
C GLU A 125 21.05 -12.83 -8.05
N GLY A 126 21.62 -13.69 -7.21
CA GLY A 126 22.82 -13.37 -6.42
C GLY A 126 22.56 -12.60 -5.11
N ALA A 127 21.31 -12.21 -4.81
CA ALA A 127 21.01 -11.50 -3.57
C ALA A 127 21.20 -12.40 -2.33
N SER A 128 21.88 -11.85 -1.32
CA SER A 128 22.13 -12.48 -0.02
C SER A 128 20.89 -12.47 0.88
N ALA A 129 20.85 -13.32 1.92
CA ALA A 129 19.72 -13.36 2.86
C ALA A 129 19.46 -12.00 3.54
N ASP A 130 20.51 -11.25 3.85
CA ASP A 130 20.40 -9.91 4.43
C ASP A 130 19.80 -8.91 3.44
N GLU A 131 20.20 -8.98 2.16
CA GLU A 131 19.61 -8.15 1.09
C GLU A 131 18.12 -8.46 0.91
N LEU A 132 17.75 -9.73 0.87
CA LEU A 132 16.37 -10.18 0.76
C LEU A 132 15.54 -9.70 1.96
N THR A 133 16.11 -9.76 3.16
CA THR A 133 15.45 -9.30 4.39
C THR A 133 15.18 -7.80 4.38
N ARG A 134 16.21 -6.98 4.08
CA ARG A 134 16.04 -5.53 3.96
C ARG A 134 14.98 -5.18 2.92
N LEU A 135 15.06 -5.79 1.74
CA LEU A 135 14.11 -5.54 0.66
C LEU A 135 12.68 -5.98 1.03
N ALA A 136 12.51 -7.11 1.72
CA ALA A 136 11.20 -7.56 2.19
C ALA A 136 10.57 -6.57 3.18
N ILE A 137 11.36 -6.02 4.11
CA ILE A 137 10.89 -5.00 5.07
C ILE A 137 10.52 -3.69 4.34
N GLU A 138 11.35 -3.22 3.41
CA GLU A 138 11.06 -2.03 2.59
C GLU A 138 9.73 -2.18 1.85
N GLN A 139 9.52 -3.32 1.18
CA GLN A 139 8.32 -3.59 0.43
C GLN A 139 7.09 -3.70 1.34
N ALA A 140 7.23 -4.33 2.51
CA ALA A 140 6.16 -4.40 3.50
C ALA A 140 5.69 -2.99 3.93
N LEU A 141 6.62 -2.09 4.24
CA LEU A 141 6.31 -0.72 4.67
C LEU A 141 5.60 0.08 3.57
N VAL A 142 6.10 0.03 2.33
CA VAL A 142 5.52 0.74 1.19
C VAL A 142 4.15 0.18 0.82
N ARG A 143 4.01 -1.15 0.81
CA ARG A 143 2.74 -1.80 0.43
C ARG A 143 1.67 -1.69 1.49
N ALA A 144 2.04 -1.72 2.78
CA ALA A 144 1.11 -1.45 3.88
C ALA A 144 0.46 -0.08 3.69
N HIS A 145 1.25 0.94 3.35
CA HIS A 145 0.73 2.27 3.04
C HIS A 145 -0.23 2.28 1.84
N ARG A 146 0.23 1.79 0.68
CA ARG A 146 -0.56 1.84 -0.57
C ARG A 146 -1.80 0.94 -0.57
N ARG A 147 -1.93 0.02 0.38
CA ARG A 147 -3.10 -0.88 0.48
C ARG A 147 -4.03 -0.54 1.62
N LEU A 148 -3.50 -0.07 2.74
CA LEU A 148 -4.30 0.23 3.93
C LEU A 148 -4.38 1.72 4.20
N PHE A 149 -3.24 2.36 4.48
CA PHE A 149 -3.26 3.68 5.11
C PHE A 149 -3.68 4.79 4.14
N GLY A 150 -3.22 4.74 2.89
CA GLY A 150 -3.70 5.65 1.85
C GLY A 150 -5.18 5.46 1.52
N LEU A 151 -5.64 4.20 1.48
CA LEU A 151 -7.04 3.86 1.26
C LEU A 151 -7.93 4.36 2.39
N ILE A 152 -7.55 4.09 3.65
CA ILE A 152 -8.32 4.53 4.83
C ILE A 152 -8.39 6.06 4.87
N PHE A 153 -7.31 6.77 4.55
CA PHE A 153 -7.32 8.23 4.50
C PHE A 153 -8.41 8.75 3.55
N TRP A 154 -8.45 8.26 2.31
CA TRP A 154 -9.45 8.70 1.34
C TRP A 154 -10.87 8.21 1.65
N LEU A 155 -11.01 7.05 2.31
CA LEU A 155 -12.29 6.54 2.81
C LEU A 155 -12.92 7.46 3.88
N VAL A 156 -12.10 8.17 4.66
CA VAL A 156 -12.61 9.16 5.64
C VAL A 156 -13.07 10.42 4.96
N LEU A 157 -12.30 10.88 3.98
CA LEU A 157 -12.51 12.19 3.38
C LEU A 157 -13.72 12.23 2.44
N LEU A 158 -14.03 11.11 1.78
CA LEU A 158 -15.12 10.99 0.82
C LEU A 158 -16.24 10.09 1.35
N PRO A 159 -17.51 10.41 1.06
CA PRO A 159 -18.64 9.64 1.58
C PRO A 159 -18.75 8.24 0.94
N GLY A 160 -19.12 7.26 1.77
CA GLY A 160 -19.33 5.88 1.33
C GLY A 160 -18.02 5.21 0.85
N PRO A 161 -18.08 4.30 -0.14
CA PRO A 161 -16.89 3.61 -0.62
C PRO A 161 -16.10 4.40 -1.69
N SER A 162 -16.57 5.59 -2.06
CA SER A 162 -16.02 6.36 -3.18
C SER A 162 -14.54 6.69 -3.01
N GLY A 163 -14.11 7.09 -1.81
CA GLY A 163 -12.70 7.38 -1.54
C GLY A 163 -11.78 6.18 -1.62
N ALA A 164 -12.25 5.01 -1.19
CA ALA A 164 -11.49 3.76 -1.34
C ALA A 164 -11.33 3.37 -2.81
N VAL A 165 -12.39 3.54 -3.61
CA VAL A 165 -12.36 3.30 -5.07
C VAL A 165 -11.43 4.28 -5.76
N LEU A 166 -11.50 5.57 -5.42
CA LEU A 166 -10.62 6.63 -5.94
C LEU A 166 -9.15 6.24 -5.79
N TYR A 167 -8.73 5.97 -4.55
CA TYR A 167 -7.34 5.65 -4.26
C TYR A 167 -6.91 4.34 -4.92
N ARG A 168 -7.79 3.32 -4.92
CA ARG A 168 -7.46 2.02 -5.51
C ARG A 168 -7.27 2.08 -7.01
N VAL A 169 -8.19 2.72 -7.73
CA VAL A 169 -8.13 2.87 -9.20
C VAL A 169 -6.92 3.72 -9.58
N ALA A 170 -6.67 4.82 -8.86
CA ALA A 170 -5.48 5.64 -9.07
C ALA A 170 -4.18 4.83 -8.91
N ASN A 171 -4.07 4.01 -7.85
CA ASN A 171 -2.91 3.14 -7.61
C ASN A 171 -2.72 2.08 -8.71
N MET A 172 -3.81 1.54 -9.29
CA MET A 172 -3.72 0.59 -10.40
C MET A 172 -3.13 1.21 -11.67
N LEU A 173 -3.35 2.51 -11.88
CA LEU A 173 -2.92 3.23 -13.09
C LEU A 173 -1.52 3.83 -12.98
N VAL A 174 -0.86 3.78 -11.82
CA VAL A 174 0.47 4.41 -11.59
C VAL A 174 1.49 4.04 -12.66
N ARG A 175 1.47 2.79 -13.14
CA ARG A 175 2.44 2.27 -14.12
C ARG A 175 2.03 2.50 -15.58
N GLU A 176 0.87 3.10 -15.83
CA GLU A 176 0.33 3.31 -17.19
C GLU A 176 0.88 4.59 -17.86
N GLY A 177 1.64 5.41 -17.13
CA GLY A 177 2.37 6.54 -17.71
C GLY A 177 2.78 7.59 -16.70
N SER A 178 3.69 8.49 -17.12
CA SER A 178 4.25 9.53 -16.26
C SER A 178 3.22 10.51 -15.69
N TYR A 179 2.10 10.74 -16.39
CA TYR A 179 1.00 11.53 -15.84
C TYR A 179 0.30 10.81 -14.69
N ALA A 180 0.00 9.52 -14.85
CA ALA A 180 -0.68 8.74 -13.82
C ALA A 180 0.17 8.62 -12.55
N GLU A 181 1.47 8.45 -12.72
CA GLU A 181 2.45 8.50 -11.63
C GLU A 181 2.43 9.84 -10.89
N ARG A 182 2.49 10.97 -11.61
CA ARG A 182 2.43 12.31 -11.02
C ARG A 182 1.10 12.59 -10.34
N ALA A 183 -0.01 12.21 -10.96
CA ALA A 183 -1.35 12.42 -10.41
C ALA A 183 -1.57 11.59 -9.14
N PHE A 184 -1.10 10.34 -9.13
CA PHE A 184 -1.10 9.52 -7.93
C PHE A 184 -0.20 10.10 -6.83
N ALA A 185 1.00 10.60 -7.16
CA ALA A 185 1.89 11.24 -6.20
C ALA A 185 1.24 12.48 -5.53
N VAL A 186 0.38 13.21 -6.25
CA VAL A 186 -0.42 14.32 -5.67
C VAL A 186 -1.47 13.77 -4.69
N LEU A 187 -2.19 12.71 -5.06
CA LEU A 187 -3.18 12.07 -4.17
C LEU A 187 -2.53 11.45 -2.93
N ASP A 188 -1.30 10.95 -3.06
CA ASP A 188 -0.56 10.26 -2.00
C ASP A 188 0.28 11.22 -1.13
N TRP A 189 0.39 12.49 -1.52
CA TRP A 189 1.25 13.48 -0.85
C TRP A 189 0.92 13.65 0.64
N LEU A 190 -0.36 13.74 1.00
CA LEU A 190 -0.78 13.89 2.39
C LEU A 190 -0.83 12.53 3.13
N PRO A 191 -1.44 11.46 2.56
CA PRO A 191 -1.48 10.15 3.21
C PRO A 191 -0.10 9.60 3.60
N VAL A 192 0.91 9.75 2.73
CA VAL A 192 2.25 9.20 2.98
C VAL A 192 2.91 9.84 4.19
N ARG A 193 2.71 11.16 4.37
CA ARG A 193 3.23 11.91 5.52
C ARG A 193 2.51 11.55 6.80
N LEU A 194 1.19 11.38 6.74
CA LEU A 194 0.42 10.92 7.90
C LEU A 194 0.88 9.52 8.34
N THR A 195 1.20 8.66 7.38
CA THR A 195 1.72 7.31 7.66
C THR A 195 3.12 7.37 8.29
N ALA A 196 4.00 8.23 7.79
CA ALA A 196 5.32 8.45 8.39
C ALA A 196 5.24 8.97 9.82
N VAL A 197 4.33 9.91 10.10
CA VAL A 197 4.05 10.37 11.47
C VAL A 197 3.52 9.22 12.33
N ALA A 198 2.63 8.39 11.80
CA ALA A 198 2.11 7.23 12.52
C ALA A 198 3.22 6.20 12.86
N TYR A 199 4.16 5.95 11.93
CA TYR A 199 5.34 5.14 12.23
C TYR A 199 6.20 5.76 13.34
N ALA A 200 6.41 7.08 13.30
CA ALA A 200 7.16 7.78 14.35
C ALA A 200 6.47 7.69 15.73
N VAL A 201 5.15 7.84 15.79
CA VAL A 201 4.38 7.76 17.04
C VAL A 201 4.38 6.34 17.63
N ILE A 202 4.36 5.32 16.78
CA ILE A 202 4.26 3.91 17.21
C ILE A 202 5.62 3.28 17.53
N GLY A 203 6.69 3.74 16.88
CA GLY A 203 8.07 3.27 17.07
C GLY A 203 8.95 4.28 17.78
N ASN A 204 10.22 4.38 17.36
CA ASN A 204 11.12 5.42 17.84
C ASN A 204 10.87 6.75 17.11
N PHE A 205 10.19 7.69 17.78
CA PHE A 205 9.82 8.99 17.23
C PHE A 205 11.02 9.80 16.75
N GLU A 206 12.09 9.87 17.56
CA GLU A 206 13.27 10.68 17.27
C GLU A 206 13.97 10.19 16.00
N ASN A 207 14.28 8.89 15.95
CA ASN A 207 14.95 8.28 14.80
C ASN A 207 14.09 8.33 13.54
N ALA A 208 12.77 8.07 13.65
CA ALA A 208 11.87 8.12 12.50
C ALA A 208 11.81 9.51 11.86
N ILE A 209 11.68 10.58 12.67
CA ILE A 209 11.64 11.96 12.18
C ILE A 209 13.02 12.40 11.67
N TYR A 210 14.10 12.00 12.34
CA TYR A 210 15.46 12.27 11.88
C TYR A 210 15.70 11.67 10.49
N CYS A 211 15.49 10.36 10.33
CA CYS A 211 15.66 9.65 9.06
C CYS A 211 14.77 10.22 7.96
N TRP A 212 13.51 10.52 8.26
CA TRP A 212 12.62 11.15 7.28
C TRP A 212 13.20 12.49 6.79
N ARG A 213 13.64 13.38 7.68
CA ARG A 213 14.16 14.69 7.30
C ARG A 213 15.46 14.63 6.52
N THR A 214 16.36 13.70 6.85
CA THR A 214 17.72 13.67 6.30
C THR A 214 17.87 12.73 5.10
N GLN A 215 17.12 11.63 5.04
CA GLN A 215 17.33 10.55 4.07
C GLN A 215 16.23 10.45 3.01
N SER A 216 14.99 10.91 3.27
CA SER A 216 13.86 10.68 2.34
C SER A 216 14.06 11.24 0.93
N THR A 217 14.79 12.34 0.79
CA THR A 217 15.10 12.99 -0.50
C THR A 217 16.18 12.28 -1.31
N LEU A 218 16.93 11.37 -0.69
CA LEU A 218 17.97 10.57 -1.37
C LEU A 218 17.36 9.45 -2.21
N TRP A 219 16.11 9.06 -1.91
CA TRP A 219 15.44 7.97 -2.61
C TRP A 219 14.82 8.43 -3.93
N PRO A 220 14.90 7.63 -5.02
CA PRO A 220 14.36 8.03 -6.32
C PRO A 220 12.84 8.35 -6.30
N ASP A 221 12.06 7.54 -5.59
CA ASP A 221 10.63 7.79 -5.35
C ASP A 221 10.44 8.46 -3.99
N GLY A 222 10.10 9.75 -3.99
CA GLY A 222 9.95 10.52 -2.76
C GLY A 222 8.92 9.95 -1.79
N ALA A 223 7.81 9.35 -2.28
CA ALA A 223 6.81 8.74 -1.40
C ALA A 223 7.36 7.50 -0.68
N SER A 224 7.99 6.59 -1.43
CA SER A 224 8.66 5.42 -0.84
C SER A 224 9.81 5.83 0.07
N GLY A 225 10.58 6.86 -0.29
CA GLY A 225 11.67 7.39 0.52
C GLY A 225 11.20 7.83 1.91
N ILE A 226 10.08 8.54 1.99
CA ILE A 226 9.46 8.94 3.26
C ILE A 226 9.08 7.71 4.10
N LEU A 227 8.43 6.71 3.51
CA LEU A 227 7.97 5.51 4.23
C LEU A 227 9.12 4.62 4.70
N ILE A 228 10.14 4.42 3.87
CA ILE A 228 11.27 3.54 4.17
C ILE A 228 12.18 4.20 5.22
N SER A 229 12.47 5.50 5.10
CA SER A 229 13.29 6.22 6.09
C SER A 229 12.59 6.33 7.45
N SER A 230 11.32 6.73 7.47
CA SER A 230 10.54 6.82 8.72
C SER A 230 10.30 5.44 9.34
N GLY A 231 9.99 4.42 8.54
CA GLY A 231 9.80 3.04 9.01
C GLY A 231 11.09 2.39 9.51
N GLY A 232 12.20 2.55 8.78
CA GLY A 232 13.52 2.10 9.22
C GLY A 232 13.97 2.76 10.52
N GLY A 233 13.82 4.08 10.64
CA GLY A 233 14.08 4.82 11.88
C GLY A 233 13.17 4.42 13.04
N ALA A 234 11.87 4.19 12.77
CA ALA A 234 10.91 3.73 13.78
C ALA A 234 11.22 2.31 14.29
N LEU A 235 11.73 1.44 13.42
CA LEU A 235 12.17 0.08 13.74
C LEU A 235 13.58 0.03 14.35
N GLY A 236 14.40 1.07 14.16
CA GLY A 236 15.81 1.07 14.53
C GLY A 236 16.67 0.17 13.64
N VAL A 237 16.33 0.06 12.35
CA VAL A 237 17.10 -0.73 11.37
C VAL A 237 17.53 0.10 10.17
N ARG A 238 18.65 -0.31 9.57
CA ARG A 238 19.18 0.19 8.30
C ARG A 238 18.62 -0.65 7.16
N LEU A 239 17.82 0.00 6.34
CA LEU A 239 17.23 -0.45 5.07
C LEU A 239 17.94 0.22 3.89
N GLY A 240 17.57 -0.12 2.67
CA GLY A 240 18.26 0.27 1.46
C GLY A 240 19.56 -0.51 1.32
N LEU A 241 20.64 0.24 1.04
CA LEU A 241 21.97 -0.30 0.72
C LEU A 241 22.00 -1.03 -0.63
N PRO A 242 23.20 -1.29 -1.19
CA PRO A 242 23.32 -1.99 -2.45
C PRO A 242 22.65 -3.36 -2.41
N ILE A 243 21.95 -3.69 -3.50
CA ILE A 243 21.31 -5.00 -3.69
C ILE A 243 21.68 -5.58 -5.05
N HIS A 244 21.71 -6.90 -5.14
CA HIS A 244 21.83 -7.59 -6.43
C HIS A 244 20.45 -7.68 -7.09
N GLU A 245 20.30 -6.99 -8.22
CA GLU A 245 19.09 -6.95 -9.03
C GLU A 245 19.45 -7.21 -10.51
N SER A 246 18.81 -8.21 -11.12
CA SER A 246 18.98 -8.57 -12.54
C SER A 246 20.45 -8.76 -12.94
N GLY A 247 21.25 -9.41 -12.08
CA GLY A 247 22.68 -9.67 -12.31
C GLY A 247 23.58 -8.43 -12.18
N ARG A 248 23.08 -7.31 -11.62
CA ARG A 248 23.85 -6.09 -11.37
C ARG A 248 23.70 -5.65 -9.92
N VAL A 249 24.75 -5.02 -9.38
CA VAL A 249 24.66 -4.34 -8.09
C VAL A 249 24.02 -2.97 -8.32
N VAL A 250 22.84 -2.76 -7.76
CA VAL A 250 22.14 -1.48 -7.81
C VAL A 250 22.47 -0.72 -6.54
N GLU A 251 23.21 0.38 -6.69
CA GLU A 251 23.55 1.29 -5.60
C GLU A 251 22.29 2.02 -5.12
N ARG A 252 21.97 1.89 -3.83
CA ARG A 252 20.81 2.52 -3.18
C ARG A 252 21.28 3.20 -1.90
N PRO A 253 20.74 4.38 -1.58
CA PRO A 253 21.13 5.07 -0.36
C PRO A 253 20.69 4.26 0.86
N GLU A 254 21.40 4.48 1.95
CA GLU A 254 21.03 3.96 3.25
C GLU A 254 19.81 4.70 3.81
N MET A 255 18.85 3.94 4.34
CA MET A 255 17.61 4.47 4.90
C MET A 255 17.37 3.89 6.29
N GLY A 256 17.04 4.72 7.26
CA GLY A 256 16.94 4.31 8.67
C GLY A 256 18.26 4.52 9.44
N THR A 257 18.29 4.00 10.66
CA THR A 257 19.41 4.08 11.61
C THR A 257 19.44 2.81 12.45
N GLY A 258 20.57 2.48 13.07
CA GLY A 258 20.71 1.31 13.94
C GLY A 258 21.37 0.12 13.26
N ASP A 259 20.89 -1.10 13.54
CA ASP A 259 21.50 -2.33 13.07
C ASP A 259 21.13 -2.63 11.60
N ILE A 260 21.94 -3.44 10.92
CA ILE A 260 21.57 -3.96 9.60
C ILE A 260 20.37 -4.88 9.78
N ALA A 261 19.32 -4.71 8.96
CA ALA A 261 18.08 -5.45 9.16
C ALA A 261 18.29 -6.96 8.93
N ASP A 262 18.12 -7.72 10.00
CA ASP A 262 18.09 -9.19 10.03
C ASP A 262 16.65 -9.73 10.13
N VAL A 263 16.45 -11.03 9.87
CA VAL A 263 15.17 -11.74 9.81
C VAL A 263 14.34 -11.51 11.06
N SER A 264 14.99 -11.41 12.22
CA SER A 264 14.39 -11.05 13.51
C SER A 264 13.57 -9.75 13.47
N HIS A 265 13.96 -8.78 12.65
CA HIS A 265 13.31 -7.47 12.52
C HIS A 265 12.05 -7.49 11.64
N MET A 266 11.86 -8.51 10.80
CA MET A 266 10.66 -8.65 9.97
C MET A 266 9.37 -8.73 10.81
N HIS A 267 9.44 -9.41 11.96
CA HIS A 267 8.36 -9.42 12.94
C HIS A 267 8.08 -8.02 13.51
N GLY A 268 9.12 -7.21 13.69
CA GLY A 268 9.02 -5.81 14.09
C GLY A 268 8.23 -5.00 13.06
N ALA A 269 8.56 -5.15 11.78
CA ALA A 269 7.87 -4.46 10.67
C ALA A 269 6.37 -4.80 10.63
N ALA A 270 6.02 -6.08 10.74
CA ALA A 270 4.61 -6.51 10.81
C ALA A 270 3.89 -5.93 12.05
N LYS A 271 4.55 -5.94 13.22
CA LYS A 271 4.00 -5.36 14.45
C LYS A 271 3.74 -3.86 14.33
N ILE A 272 4.65 -3.09 13.71
CA ILE A 272 4.43 -1.66 13.49
C ILE A 272 3.24 -1.43 12.56
N ALA A 273 3.15 -2.15 11.44
CA ALA A 273 2.02 -2.01 10.52
C ALA A 273 0.67 -2.30 11.22
N TRP A 274 0.61 -3.35 12.05
CA TRP A 274 -0.58 -3.67 12.84
C TRP A 274 -0.92 -2.55 13.85
N ARG A 275 0.06 -2.05 14.60
CA ARG A 275 -0.15 -0.98 15.58
C ARG A 275 -0.59 0.33 14.93
N VAL A 276 -0.06 0.68 13.75
CA VAL A 276 -0.53 1.83 12.98
C VAL A 276 -1.96 1.61 12.48
N LEU A 277 -2.31 0.41 12.04
CA LEU A 277 -3.70 0.09 11.68
C LEU A 277 -4.64 0.30 12.86
N VAL A 278 -4.29 -0.20 14.05
CA VAL A 278 -5.07 0.03 15.27
C VAL A 278 -5.19 1.52 15.58
N LEU A 279 -4.10 2.29 15.46
CA LEU A 279 -4.14 3.75 15.63
C LEU A 279 -5.13 4.40 14.67
N TYR A 280 -5.11 4.05 13.39
CA TYR A 280 -6.07 4.58 12.40
C TYR A 280 -7.51 4.20 12.78
N LEU A 281 -7.77 2.95 13.16
CA LEU A 281 -9.11 2.52 13.60
C LEU A 281 -9.60 3.27 14.84
N LEU A 282 -8.71 3.55 15.79
CA LEU A 282 -9.03 4.36 16.98
C LEU A 282 -9.36 5.80 16.61
N LEU A 283 -8.56 6.42 15.73
CA LEU A 283 -8.84 7.78 15.23
C LEU A 283 -10.18 7.85 14.50
N LEU A 284 -10.49 6.84 13.69
CA LEU A 284 -11.80 6.73 13.02
C LEU A 284 -12.94 6.61 14.01
N ALA A 285 -12.79 5.78 15.06
CA ALA A 285 -13.79 5.62 16.10
C ALA A 285 -14.02 6.94 16.85
N LEU A 286 -12.95 7.66 17.21
CA LEU A 286 -13.05 8.98 17.85
C LEU A 286 -13.76 9.99 16.96
N LEU A 287 -13.44 10.04 15.66
CA LEU A 287 -14.10 10.93 14.70
C LEU A 287 -15.61 10.65 14.61
N GLN A 288 -16.01 9.37 14.65
CA GLN A 288 -17.42 8.98 14.61
C GLN A 288 -18.18 9.24 15.91
N VAL A 289 -17.50 9.28 17.05
CA VAL A 289 -18.13 9.63 18.33
C VAL A 289 -18.26 11.14 18.49
N ALA A 290 -17.32 11.90 17.92
CA ALA A 290 -17.29 13.36 18.02
C ALA A 290 -18.18 14.09 17.00
N GLY A 291 -18.50 13.46 15.86
CA GLY A 291 -19.33 14.02 14.79
C GLY A 291 -20.74 13.46 14.77
#